data_AF-A0A2V6XZ66-F1
#
_entry.id   AF-A0A2V6XZ66-F1
#
_cell.length_a   1.000
_cell.length_b   1.000
_cell.length_c   1.000
_cell.angle_alpha   90.00
_cell.angle_beta   90.00
_cell.angle_gamma   90.00
#
_symmetry.space_group_name_H-M   'P 1'
#
loop_
_entity.id
_entity.type
_entity.pdbx_description
1 polymer ?
#
loop_
_entity_poly.entity_id
_entity_poly.type
_entity_poly.pdbx_seq_one_letter_code
_entity_poly.pdbx_strand_id
1 'polypeptide(L)'
;MTQTVLEKAFRDVVIANRILAHEGVVDAYGHVSVRHPLDPTRYLLSRSRAPELVERGDIVEFDLGGKAVGGDTRAPYLERFIHGAIYEARAEVQAVVHAHAEAVLPFTVSTTPLRPVMHMASFIGAHIPVWDMRDNFGDTNLLVVNMAQGRDLARGLGAARVALMRGHGFVAAGRSLPEAIRIGVYMPVNARVLLEAMRLGEVKALSRGEIEAHASMKPDDPAMVRSWEYWAVRAGCADLLSGRT
;
A
#
# COMPACT_ATOMS: atom_id res chain seq x y z
N MET A 1 -0.87 1.89 -28.48
CA MET A 1 -1.44 1.00 -27.45
C MET A 1 -0.50 0.75 -26.26
N THR A 2 0.78 0.43 -26.48
CA THR A 2 1.75 0.22 -25.38
C THR A 2 2.11 1.51 -24.64
N GLN A 3 2.43 2.59 -25.36
CA GLN A 3 2.75 3.89 -24.77
C GLN A 3 1.58 4.47 -23.96
N THR A 4 0.34 4.29 -24.42
CA THR A 4 -0.88 4.76 -23.73
C THR A 4 -1.13 4.02 -22.42
N VAL A 5 -0.81 2.73 -22.32
CA VAL A 5 -0.94 1.94 -21.08
C VAL A 5 0.09 2.36 -20.04
N LEU A 6 1.34 2.59 -20.46
CA LEU A 6 2.40 3.03 -19.57
C LEU A 6 2.16 4.45 -19.04
N GLU A 7 1.77 5.39 -19.92
CA GLU A 7 1.39 6.75 -19.51
C GLU A 7 0.24 6.76 -18.50
N LYS A 8 -0.76 5.88 -18.70
CA LYS A 8 -1.83 5.67 -17.73
C LYS A 8 -1.30 5.20 -16.38
N ALA A 9 -0.38 4.24 -16.34
CA ALA A 9 0.19 3.74 -15.09
C ALA A 9 0.98 4.83 -14.35
N PHE A 10 1.79 5.61 -15.07
CA PHE A 10 2.49 6.75 -14.51
C PHE A 10 1.54 7.77 -13.86
N ARG A 11 0.50 8.16 -14.60
CA ARG A 11 -0.53 9.07 -14.12
C ARG A 11 -1.26 8.52 -12.90
N ASP A 12 -1.63 7.26 -12.92
CA ASP A 12 -2.38 6.64 -11.82
C ASP A 12 -1.51 6.55 -10.54
N VAL A 13 -0.19 6.35 -10.64
CA VAL A 13 0.73 6.43 -9.49
C VAL A 13 0.76 7.84 -8.88
N VAL A 14 0.74 8.89 -9.71
CA VAL A 14 0.65 10.28 -9.24
C VAL A 14 -0.64 10.48 -8.44
N ILE A 15 -1.78 10.11 -9.05
CA ILE A 15 -3.10 10.20 -8.40
C ILE A 15 -3.10 9.43 -7.08
N ALA A 16 -2.54 8.22 -7.04
CA ALA A 16 -2.48 7.39 -5.85
C ALA A 16 -1.68 8.04 -4.70
N ASN A 17 -0.55 8.68 -4.98
CA ASN A 17 0.20 9.42 -3.96
C ASN A 17 -0.63 10.58 -3.39
N ARG A 18 -1.30 11.35 -4.26
CA ARG A 18 -2.15 12.48 -3.86
C ARG A 18 -3.37 12.02 -3.03
N ILE A 19 -4.00 10.90 -3.41
CA ILE A 19 -5.10 10.29 -2.65
C ILE A 19 -4.63 9.91 -1.24
N LEU A 20 -3.54 9.15 -1.13
CA LEU A 20 -3.08 8.68 0.18
C LEU A 20 -2.71 9.85 1.10
N ALA A 21 -2.11 10.91 0.55
CA ALA A 21 -1.77 12.11 1.32
C ALA A 21 -3.04 12.83 1.78
N HIS A 22 -3.98 13.09 0.87
CA HIS A 22 -5.23 13.77 1.17
C HIS A 22 -6.08 13.00 2.22
N GLU A 23 -6.11 11.67 2.14
CA GLU A 23 -6.84 10.82 3.11
C GLU A 23 -6.08 10.61 4.43
N GLY A 24 -4.92 11.25 4.62
CA GLY A 24 -4.11 11.17 5.84
C GLY A 24 -3.53 9.78 6.11
N VAL A 25 -3.31 8.99 5.06
CA VAL A 25 -2.68 7.66 5.14
C VAL A 25 -1.16 7.78 5.14
N VAL A 26 -0.64 8.70 4.32
CA VAL A 26 0.78 9.05 4.24
C VAL A 26 0.94 10.54 4.56
N ASP A 27 2.13 10.94 5.01
CA ASP A 27 2.47 12.32 5.34
C ASP A 27 3.64 12.80 4.46
N ALA A 28 4.70 13.39 5.03
CA ALA A 28 5.96 13.62 4.31
C ALA A 28 6.66 12.30 3.89
N TYR A 29 6.26 11.19 4.50
CA TYR A 29 6.77 9.84 4.33
C TYR A 29 5.65 8.86 3.97
N GLY A 30 6.05 7.67 3.55
CA GLY A 30 5.15 6.68 2.95
C GLY A 30 5.13 6.79 1.43
N HIS A 31 4.74 5.70 0.78
CA HIS A 31 4.88 5.60 -0.67
C HIS A 31 4.07 4.45 -1.26
N VAL A 32 3.66 4.64 -2.52
CA VAL A 32 2.89 3.68 -3.31
C VAL A 32 3.58 3.39 -4.64
N SER A 33 3.60 2.12 -5.02
CA SER A 33 4.09 1.66 -6.32
C SER A 33 3.03 0.87 -7.08
N VAL A 34 3.24 0.73 -8.39
CA VAL A 34 2.56 -0.26 -9.23
C VAL A 34 3.57 -1.13 -9.96
N ARG A 35 3.25 -2.41 -10.18
CA ARG A 35 4.02 -3.26 -11.07
C ARG A 35 3.97 -2.67 -12.48
N HIS A 36 5.09 -2.68 -13.19
CA HIS A 36 5.15 -2.10 -14.52
C HIS A 36 4.24 -2.88 -15.48
N PRO A 37 3.31 -2.22 -16.19
CA PRO A 37 2.21 -2.89 -16.88
C PRO A 37 2.64 -3.68 -18.13
N LEU A 38 3.87 -3.48 -18.60
CA LEU A 38 4.44 -4.15 -19.78
C LEU A 38 5.65 -5.04 -19.46
N ASP A 39 6.13 -5.01 -18.21
CA ASP A 39 7.32 -5.77 -17.78
C ASP A 39 7.14 -6.16 -16.30
N PRO A 40 6.73 -7.39 -15.99
CA PRO A 40 6.47 -7.80 -14.62
C PRO A 40 7.72 -7.83 -13.73
N THR A 41 8.93 -7.70 -14.30
CA THR A 41 10.19 -7.63 -13.56
C THR A 41 10.55 -6.21 -13.09
N ARG A 42 9.65 -5.24 -13.32
CA ARG A 42 9.81 -3.85 -12.92
C ARG A 42 8.61 -3.31 -12.18
N TYR A 43 8.79 -2.17 -11.52
CA TYR A 43 7.72 -1.40 -10.92
C TYR A 43 7.97 0.11 -11.04
N LEU A 44 6.89 0.88 -10.95
CA LEU A 44 6.88 2.33 -10.97
C LEU A 44 6.71 2.85 -9.54
N LEU A 45 7.59 3.74 -9.12
CA LEU A 45 7.58 4.37 -7.80
C LEU A 45 8.14 5.79 -7.93
N SER A 46 7.68 6.74 -7.11
CA SER A 46 8.29 8.08 -7.09
C SER A 46 9.74 8.01 -6.60
N ARG A 47 10.58 8.93 -7.07
CA ARG A 47 11.80 9.32 -6.33
C ARG A 47 11.45 9.83 -4.92
N SER A 48 12.46 10.02 -4.08
CA SER A 48 12.31 10.62 -2.76
C SER A 48 11.72 12.03 -2.85
N ARG A 49 10.43 12.14 -2.51
CA ARG A 49 9.61 13.36 -2.53
C ARG A 49 8.38 13.12 -1.64
N ALA A 50 7.85 14.14 -0.98
CA ALA A 50 6.61 13.95 -0.22
C ALA A 50 5.47 13.52 -1.18
N PRO A 51 4.65 12.49 -0.83
CA PRO A 51 3.55 11.99 -1.66
C PRO A 51 2.60 13.07 -2.18
N GLU A 52 2.26 14.06 -1.34
CA GLU A 52 1.39 15.17 -1.75
C GLU A 52 2.03 16.06 -2.83
N LEU A 53 3.33 15.99 -3.07
CA LEU A 53 4.02 16.83 -4.05
C LEU A 53 4.38 16.06 -5.33
N VAL A 54 4.15 14.75 -5.37
CA VAL A 54 4.54 13.88 -6.50
C VAL A 54 3.85 14.33 -7.78
N GLU A 55 4.62 14.46 -8.84
CA GLU A 55 4.17 14.72 -10.19
C GLU A 55 4.65 13.62 -11.14
N ARG A 56 4.16 13.66 -12.39
CA ARG A 56 4.53 12.69 -13.41
C ARG A 56 6.05 12.57 -13.58
N GLY A 57 6.74 13.71 -13.59
CA GLY A 57 8.19 13.80 -13.73
C GLY A 57 8.97 13.27 -12.54
N ASP A 58 8.33 12.81 -11.46
CA ASP A 58 8.99 12.23 -10.29
C ASP A 58 9.00 10.70 -10.31
N ILE A 59 8.22 10.07 -11.18
CA ILE A 59 8.11 8.62 -11.23
C ILE A 59 9.37 8.02 -11.88
N VAL A 60 9.89 6.98 -11.26
CA VAL A 60 11.09 6.22 -11.63
C VAL A 60 10.71 4.76 -11.84
N GLU A 61 11.31 4.12 -12.83
CA GLU A 61 11.24 2.68 -13.02
C GLU A 61 12.33 1.98 -12.19
N PHE A 62 11.95 0.95 -11.45
CA PHE A 62 12.87 0.11 -10.69
C PHE A 62 12.74 -1.35 -11.12
N ASP A 63 13.84 -2.10 -11.11
CA ASP A 63 13.79 -3.56 -11.14
C ASP A 63 13.33 -4.13 -9.79
N LEU A 64 13.02 -5.43 -9.71
CA LEU A 64 12.60 -6.08 -8.46
C LEU A 64 13.66 -6.05 -7.35
N GLY A 65 14.94 -5.82 -7.68
CA GLY A 65 16.01 -5.61 -6.71
C GLY A 65 16.05 -4.19 -6.13
N GLY A 66 15.16 -3.30 -6.59
CA GLY A 66 15.11 -1.90 -6.19
C GLY A 66 16.19 -1.04 -6.85
N LYS A 67 16.82 -1.48 -7.94
CA LYS A 67 17.74 -0.64 -8.70
C LYS A 67 16.96 0.16 -9.74
N ALA A 68 17.24 1.46 -9.84
CA ALA A 68 16.63 2.31 -10.84
C ALA A 68 17.10 1.89 -12.25
N VAL A 69 16.16 1.84 -13.19
CA VAL A 69 16.39 1.42 -14.57
C VAL A 69 16.83 2.61 -15.42
N GLY A 70 17.55 2.37 -16.52
CA GLY A 70 17.88 3.42 -17.50
C GLY A 70 18.93 4.43 -17.03
N GLY A 71 19.65 4.15 -15.95
CA GLY A 71 20.68 5.05 -15.41
C GLY A 71 20.12 6.26 -14.66
N ASP A 72 18.86 6.19 -14.22
CA ASP A 72 18.26 7.25 -13.41
C ASP A 72 19.03 7.47 -12.09
N THR A 73 19.43 8.72 -11.86
CA THR A 73 20.27 9.14 -10.72
C THR A 73 19.48 9.89 -9.65
N ARG A 74 18.17 10.09 -9.83
CA ARG A 74 17.33 10.79 -8.86
C ARG A 74 17.28 9.98 -7.57
N ALA A 75 17.44 10.67 -6.43
CA ALA A 75 17.47 10.01 -5.13
C ALA A 75 16.18 9.20 -4.90
N PRO A 76 16.25 7.87 -4.73
CA PRO A 76 15.06 7.04 -4.55
C PRO A 76 14.62 7.05 -3.07
N TYR A 77 13.42 6.55 -2.79
CA TYR A 77 13.08 6.21 -1.40
C TYR A 77 14.06 5.16 -0.86
N LEU A 78 14.44 5.32 0.40
CA LEU A 78 15.32 4.37 1.07
C LEU A 78 14.69 2.97 1.13
N GLU A 79 13.37 2.91 1.31
CA GLU A 79 12.61 1.68 1.55
C GLU A 79 11.96 1.08 0.30
N ARG A 80 12.42 1.48 -0.89
CA ARG A 80 11.97 0.88 -2.17
C ARG A 80 12.06 -0.65 -2.21
N PHE A 81 12.94 -1.23 -1.39
CA PHE A 81 13.11 -2.68 -1.26
C PHE A 81 11.89 -3.41 -0.70
N ILE A 82 11.01 -2.71 0.05
CA ILE A 82 9.71 -3.25 0.48
C ILE A 82 8.90 -3.67 -0.76
N HIS A 83 8.80 -2.76 -1.74
CA HIS A 83 8.02 -2.97 -2.97
C HIS A 83 8.64 -4.06 -3.83
N GLY A 84 9.95 -3.94 -4.09
CA GLY A 84 10.70 -4.91 -4.90
C GLY A 84 10.57 -6.33 -4.38
N ALA A 85 10.76 -6.54 -3.07
CA ALA A 85 10.67 -7.86 -2.46
C ALA A 85 9.25 -8.44 -2.45
N ILE A 86 8.22 -7.62 -2.25
CA ILE A 86 6.82 -8.10 -2.32
C ILE A 86 6.47 -8.48 -3.76
N TYR A 87 6.88 -7.68 -4.75
CA TYR A 87 6.67 -8.03 -6.15
C TYR A 87 7.46 -9.25 -6.59
N GLU A 88 8.67 -9.46 -6.06
CA GLU A 88 9.50 -10.64 -6.27
C GLU A 88 8.82 -11.89 -5.70
N ALA A 89 8.27 -11.80 -4.49
CA ALA A 89 7.63 -12.93 -3.83
C ALA A 89 6.25 -13.28 -4.41
N ARG A 90 5.52 -12.30 -4.95
CA ARG A 90 4.09 -12.44 -5.31
C ARG A 90 3.74 -11.83 -6.66
N ALA A 91 3.73 -12.67 -7.70
CA ALA A 91 3.48 -12.26 -9.08
C ALA A 91 2.08 -11.64 -9.29
N GLU A 92 1.08 -12.04 -8.50
CA GLU A 92 -0.29 -11.54 -8.59
C GLU A 92 -0.47 -10.15 -7.95
N VAL A 93 0.50 -9.67 -7.15
CA VAL A 93 0.48 -8.32 -6.59
C VAL A 93 0.82 -7.31 -7.68
N GLN A 94 -0.05 -6.32 -7.85
CA GLN A 94 0.07 -5.26 -8.86
C GLN A 94 0.30 -3.88 -8.24
N ALA A 95 0.05 -3.70 -6.95
CA ALA A 95 0.30 -2.45 -6.24
C ALA A 95 0.71 -2.70 -4.79
N VAL A 96 1.63 -1.88 -4.30
CA VAL A 96 2.11 -1.93 -2.91
C VAL A 96 2.01 -0.53 -2.32
N VAL A 97 1.45 -0.44 -1.11
CA VAL A 97 1.42 0.78 -0.30
C VAL A 97 2.21 0.50 0.97
N HIS A 98 3.11 1.40 1.34
CA HIS A 98 3.72 1.42 2.65
C HIS A 98 3.46 2.80 3.29
N ALA A 99 3.01 2.78 4.54
CA ALA A 99 2.52 3.98 5.21
C ALA A 99 2.70 3.88 6.73
N HIS A 100 2.74 5.05 7.37
CA HIS A 100 2.99 5.22 8.81
C HIS A 100 1.74 5.71 9.55
N ALA A 101 0.54 5.37 9.05
CA ALA A 101 -0.71 5.88 9.58
C ALA A 101 -0.85 5.61 11.10
N GLU A 102 -0.86 6.69 11.89
CA GLU A 102 -0.74 6.67 13.36
C GLU A 102 -1.73 5.70 14.03
N ALA A 103 -2.97 5.67 13.54
CA ALA A 103 -4.03 4.83 14.09
C ALA A 103 -3.70 3.33 14.11
N VAL A 104 -2.76 2.87 13.27
CA VAL A 104 -2.34 1.47 13.19
C VAL A 104 -1.26 1.15 14.24
N LEU A 105 -0.46 2.13 14.66
CA LEU A 105 0.71 1.93 15.53
C LEU A 105 0.41 1.17 16.82
N PRO A 106 -0.70 1.39 17.55
CA PRO A 106 -1.02 0.63 18.76
C PRO A 106 -1.08 -0.88 18.54
N PHE A 107 -1.53 -1.32 17.36
CA PHE A 107 -1.60 -2.74 16.98
C PHE A 107 -0.25 -3.30 16.53
N THR A 108 0.70 -2.44 16.16
CA THR A 108 2.05 -2.87 15.77
C THR A 108 2.92 -3.16 16.99
N VAL A 109 2.64 -2.56 18.16
CA VAL A 109 3.49 -2.63 19.36
C VAL A 109 2.82 -3.34 20.55
N SER A 110 1.57 -3.75 20.42
CA SER A 110 0.83 -4.47 21.46
C SER A 110 0.53 -5.91 21.04
N THR A 111 0.08 -6.72 22.01
CA THR A 111 -0.41 -8.08 21.76
C THR A 111 -1.85 -8.11 21.25
N THR A 112 -2.51 -6.96 21.15
CA THR A 112 -3.89 -6.89 20.64
C THR A 112 -3.88 -7.00 19.12
N PRO A 113 -4.54 -8.00 18.51
CA PRO A 113 -4.56 -8.13 17.07
C PRO A 113 -5.48 -7.08 16.45
N LEU A 114 -5.02 -6.48 15.34
CA LEU A 114 -5.91 -5.72 14.45
C LEU A 114 -6.88 -6.69 13.77
N ARG A 115 -8.18 -6.41 13.84
CA ARG A 115 -9.24 -7.22 13.23
C ARG A 115 -10.15 -6.35 12.37
N PRO A 116 -10.62 -6.81 11.20
CA PRO A 116 -11.66 -6.11 10.45
C PRO A 116 -12.96 -6.05 11.26
N VAL A 117 -13.45 -4.84 11.55
CA VAL A 117 -14.68 -4.60 12.33
C VAL A 117 -15.75 -3.85 11.54
N MET A 118 -15.45 -3.47 10.29
CA MET A 118 -16.39 -2.81 9.39
C MET A 118 -16.26 -3.40 7.98
N HIS A 119 -17.36 -3.50 7.23
CA HIS A 119 -17.36 -4.17 5.91
C HIS A 119 -16.32 -3.61 4.92
N MET A 120 -16.05 -2.31 4.95
CA MET A 120 -15.00 -1.69 4.11
C MET A 120 -13.60 -2.20 4.43
N ALA A 121 -13.36 -2.67 5.66
CA ALA A 121 -12.10 -3.26 6.11
C ALA A 121 -11.90 -4.71 5.64
N SER A 122 -12.89 -5.35 5.01
CA SER A 122 -12.74 -6.72 4.50
C SER A 122 -11.58 -6.88 3.51
N PHE A 123 -11.22 -5.84 2.76
CA PHE A 123 -10.07 -5.88 1.84
C PHE A 123 -8.72 -6.02 2.54
N ILE A 124 -8.64 -5.70 3.84
CA ILE A 124 -7.44 -5.89 4.66
C ILE A 124 -7.12 -7.38 4.84
N GLY A 125 -8.14 -8.24 4.72
CA GLY A 125 -8.03 -9.68 4.90
C GLY A 125 -8.26 -10.13 6.35
N ALA A 126 -8.50 -11.44 6.51
CA ALA A 126 -8.82 -12.03 7.81
C ALA A 126 -7.60 -12.25 8.71
N HIS A 127 -6.40 -12.28 8.12
CA HIS A 127 -5.14 -12.46 8.82
C HIS A 127 -4.22 -11.27 8.53
N ILE A 128 -3.73 -10.64 9.60
CA ILE A 128 -2.87 -9.45 9.55
C ILE A 128 -1.66 -9.73 10.45
N PRO A 129 -0.56 -10.29 9.92
CA PRO A 129 0.65 -10.55 10.69
C PRO A 129 1.31 -9.25 11.17
N VAL A 130 2.00 -9.35 12.30
CA VAL A 130 2.96 -8.33 12.77
C VAL A 130 4.35 -8.87 12.50
N TRP A 131 5.11 -8.17 11.65
CA TRP A 131 6.50 -8.45 11.38
C TRP A 131 7.39 -7.58 12.28
N ASP A 132 8.32 -8.23 12.99
CA ASP A 132 9.37 -7.57 13.75
C ASP A 132 10.72 -7.87 13.11
N MET A 133 11.33 -6.83 12.55
CA MET A 133 12.67 -6.88 11.99
C MET A 133 13.72 -7.39 12.98
N ARG A 134 13.50 -7.16 14.28
CA ARG A 134 14.44 -7.54 15.32
C ARG A 134 14.71 -9.03 15.35
N ASP A 135 13.71 -9.85 15.01
CA ASP A 135 13.79 -11.31 15.05
C ASP A 135 14.95 -11.86 14.21
N ASN A 136 15.26 -11.21 13.09
CA ASN A 136 16.28 -11.66 12.14
C ASN A 136 17.45 -10.68 11.96
N PHE A 137 17.34 -9.44 12.44
CA PHE A 137 18.35 -8.40 12.21
C PHE A 137 18.83 -7.68 13.48
N GLY A 138 18.32 -8.05 14.67
CA GLY A 138 18.72 -7.44 15.94
C GLY A 138 18.31 -5.96 16.03
N ASP A 139 19.15 -5.15 16.68
CA ASP A 139 18.88 -3.72 16.84
C ASP A 139 19.12 -2.97 15.52
N THR A 140 18.06 -2.35 14.99
CA THR A 140 18.07 -1.60 13.72
C THR A 140 17.41 -0.22 13.89
N ASN A 141 17.42 0.59 12.84
CA ASN A 141 16.64 1.82 12.78
C ASN A 141 15.16 1.59 12.37
N LEU A 142 14.71 0.33 12.34
CA LEU A 142 13.37 -0.11 11.91
C LEU A 142 13.04 0.09 10.42
N LEU A 143 13.98 0.57 9.60
CA LEU A 143 13.77 0.80 8.17
C LEU A 143 14.20 -0.40 7.32
N VAL A 144 13.48 -0.65 6.24
CA VAL A 144 13.79 -1.72 5.28
C VAL A 144 14.69 -1.17 4.17
N VAL A 145 15.99 -1.17 4.40
CA VAL A 145 16.99 -0.46 3.58
C VAL A 145 17.75 -1.36 2.59
N ASN A 146 17.42 -2.64 2.50
CA ASN A 146 17.99 -3.57 1.52
C ASN A 146 17.07 -4.76 1.22
N MET A 147 17.41 -5.55 0.19
CA MET A 147 16.60 -6.70 -0.23
C MET A 147 16.57 -7.86 0.77
N ALA A 148 17.58 -8.05 1.63
CA ALA A 148 17.54 -9.11 2.64
C ALA A 148 16.41 -8.84 3.65
N GLN A 149 16.30 -7.58 4.08
CA GLN A 149 15.23 -7.08 4.95
C GLN A 149 13.87 -7.08 4.24
N GLY A 150 13.81 -6.61 2.98
CA GLY A 150 12.58 -6.62 2.19
C GLY A 150 12.02 -8.02 1.98
N ARG A 151 12.88 -9.01 1.68
CA ARG A 151 12.48 -10.43 1.54
C ARG A 151 12.01 -11.03 2.84
N ASP A 152 12.57 -10.60 3.97
CA ASP A 152 12.11 -11.04 5.28
C ASP A 152 10.71 -10.51 5.60
N LEU A 153 10.48 -9.21 5.36
CA LEU A 153 9.15 -8.62 5.45
C LEU A 153 8.16 -9.33 4.49
N ALA A 154 8.56 -9.61 3.25
CA ALA A 154 7.71 -10.32 2.29
C ALA A 154 7.35 -11.74 2.75
N ARG A 155 8.28 -12.45 3.41
CA ARG A 155 7.97 -13.74 4.07
C ARG A 155 6.99 -13.56 5.22
N GLY A 156 7.19 -12.54 6.06
CA GLY A 156 6.28 -12.21 7.17
C GLY A 156 4.88 -11.85 6.71
N LEU A 157 4.75 -11.17 5.55
CA LEU A 157 3.47 -10.91 4.89
C LEU A 157 2.81 -12.22 4.41
N GLY A 158 3.59 -13.15 3.86
CA GLY A 158 3.09 -14.39 3.30
C GLY A 158 1.96 -14.16 2.29
N ALA A 159 0.84 -14.86 2.46
CA ALA A 159 -0.35 -14.70 1.60
C ALA A 159 -1.31 -13.58 2.07
N ALA A 160 -1.02 -12.91 3.20
CA ALA A 160 -1.88 -11.84 3.71
C ALA A 160 -1.89 -10.63 2.77
N ARG A 161 -2.90 -9.77 2.90
CA ARG A 161 -2.95 -8.51 2.14
C ARG A 161 -2.19 -7.39 2.83
N VAL A 162 -1.99 -7.51 4.14
CA VAL A 162 -1.30 -6.50 4.95
C VAL A 162 -0.38 -7.19 5.93
N ALA A 163 0.79 -6.60 6.15
CA ALA A 163 1.61 -6.85 7.33
C ALA A 163 1.80 -5.54 8.11
N LEU A 164 1.66 -5.62 9.43
CA LEU A 164 2.08 -4.57 10.34
C LEU A 164 3.59 -4.68 10.56
N MET A 165 4.27 -3.54 10.71
CA MET A 165 5.71 -3.47 10.98
C MET A 165 5.88 -2.88 12.37
N ARG A 166 6.42 -3.65 13.32
CA ARG A 166 6.48 -3.27 14.75
C ARG A 166 7.11 -1.89 14.94
N GLY A 167 6.35 -0.95 15.48
CA GLY A 167 6.83 0.41 15.81
C GLY A 167 7.14 1.28 14.59
N HIS A 168 6.65 0.89 13.41
CA HIS A 168 6.94 1.59 12.15
C HIS A 168 5.64 1.96 11.42
N GLY A 169 4.83 0.98 11.02
CA GLY A 169 3.67 1.24 10.18
C GLY A 169 3.09 -0.04 9.60
N PHE A 170 2.66 0.00 8.33
CA PHE A 170 2.18 -1.18 7.63
C PHE A 170 2.62 -1.19 6.17
N VAL A 171 2.56 -2.38 5.58
CA VAL A 171 2.61 -2.58 4.13
C VAL A 171 1.34 -3.29 3.66
N ALA A 172 0.79 -2.85 2.54
CA ALA A 172 -0.39 -3.42 1.90
C ALA A 172 -0.09 -3.84 0.47
N ALA A 173 -0.53 -5.05 0.10
CA ALA A 173 -0.37 -5.65 -1.22
C ALA A 173 -1.74 -5.86 -1.89
N GLY A 174 -1.97 -5.17 -3.01
CA GLY A 174 -3.20 -5.24 -3.78
C GLY A 174 -3.01 -5.93 -5.14
N ARG A 175 -4.06 -6.57 -5.66
CA ARG A 175 -4.09 -7.14 -7.02
C ARG A 175 -4.33 -6.06 -8.08
N SER A 176 -4.59 -4.83 -7.64
CA SER A 176 -4.71 -3.64 -8.46
C SER A 176 -4.38 -2.40 -7.61
N LEU A 177 -4.06 -1.28 -8.26
CA LEU A 177 -3.83 -0.02 -7.56
C LEU A 177 -5.07 0.46 -6.77
N PRO A 178 -6.30 0.48 -7.34
CA PRO A 178 -7.49 0.84 -6.55
C PRO A 178 -7.72 -0.04 -5.32
N GLU A 179 -7.39 -1.33 -5.39
CA GLU A 179 -7.48 -2.24 -4.24
C GLU A 179 -6.47 -1.88 -3.15
N ALA A 180 -5.20 -1.63 -3.52
CA ALA A 180 -4.17 -1.22 -2.56
C ALA A 180 -4.51 0.13 -1.89
N ILE A 181 -5.06 1.09 -2.66
CA ILE A 181 -5.53 2.38 -2.13
C ILE A 181 -6.69 2.19 -1.16
N ARG A 182 -7.66 1.33 -1.49
CA ARG A 182 -8.78 1.04 -0.60
C ARG A 182 -8.30 0.43 0.72
N ILE A 183 -7.35 -0.51 0.66
CA ILE A 183 -6.71 -1.07 1.86
C ILE A 183 -6.04 0.05 2.66
N GLY A 184 -5.22 0.88 2.00
CA GLY A 184 -4.52 2.00 2.63
C GLY A 184 -5.45 2.99 3.35
N VAL A 185 -6.55 3.38 2.71
CA VAL A 185 -7.53 4.34 3.27
C VAL A 185 -8.33 3.75 4.43
N TYR A 186 -8.84 2.52 4.29
CA TYR A 186 -9.70 1.93 5.31
C TYR A 186 -8.94 1.24 6.45
N MET A 187 -7.64 0.97 6.29
CA MET A 187 -6.78 0.45 7.35
C MET A 187 -6.79 1.32 8.62
N PRO A 188 -6.39 2.61 8.59
CA PRO A 188 -6.40 3.47 9.76
C PRO A 188 -7.82 3.77 10.26
N VAL A 189 -8.82 3.81 9.36
CA VAL A 189 -10.22 3.97 9.76
C VAL A 189 -10.67 2.77 10.60
N ASN A 190 -10.41 1.54 10.14
CA ASN A 190 -10.72 0.31 10.88
C ASN A 190 -10.02 0.28 12.24
N ALA A 191 -8.74 0.65 12.27
CA ALA A 191 -7.94 0.67 13.49
C ALA A 191 -8.53 1.63 14.54
N ARG A 192 -8.95 2.84 14.15
CA ARG A 192 -9.66 3.79 15.04
C ARG A 192 -10.98 3.21 15.55
N VAL A 193 -11.80 2.64 14.66
CA VAL A 193 -13.08 2.04 15.04
C VAL A 193 -12.89 0.90 16.04
N LEU A 194 -11.90 0.03 15.82
CA LEU A 194 -11.59 -1.07 16.75
C LEU A 194 -11.13 -0.53 18.11
N LEU A 195 -10.23 0.46 18.14
CA LEU A 195 -9.75 1.06 19.40
C LEU A 195 -10.90 1.66 20.22
N GLU A 196 -11.80 2.41 19.58
CA GLU A 196 -12.96 2.98 20.28
C GLU A 196 -13.98 1.90 20.68
N ALA A 197 -14.23 0.90 19.83
CA ALA A 197 -15.14 -0.20 20.15
C ALA A 197 -14.66 -1.01 21.37
N MET A 198 -13.35 -1.18 21.54
CA MET A 198 -12.79 -1.88 22.72
C MET A 198 -13.10 -1.16 24.04
N ARG A 199 -13.37 0.15 24.02
CA ARG A 199 -13.78 0.91 25.21
C ARG A 199 -15.23 0.60 25.62
N LEU A 200 -16.02 0.04 24.73
CA LEU A 200 -17.41 -0.35 24.97
C LEU A 200 -17.55 -1.80 25.46
N GLY A 201 -16.46 -2.58 25.46
CA GLY A 201 -16.43 -3.98 25.89
C GLY A 201 -16.03 -4.94 24.77
N GLU A 202 -16.65 -6.13 24.76
CA GLU A 202 -16.32 -7.18 23.80
C GLU A 202 -16.64 -6.76 22.36
N VAL A 203 -15.64 -6.85 21.48
CA VAL A 203 -15.79 -6.49 20.06
C VAL A 203 -16.07 -7.72 19.20
N LYS A 204 -17.26 -7.75 18.61
CA LYS A 204 -17.65 -8.69 17.55
C LYS A 204 -17.08 -8.23 16.21
N ALA A 205 -15.92 -8.78 15.85
CA ALA A 205 -15.29 -8.56 14.55
C ALA A 205 -16.03 -9.29 13.43
N LEU A 206 -15.73 -8.91 12.18
CA LEU A 206 -16.22 -9.63 11.01
C LEU A 206 -15.72 -11.09 11.02
N SER A 207 -16.60 -12.01 10.65
CA SER A 207 -16.25 -13.40 10.40
C SER A 207 -15.42 -13.52 9.11
N ARG A 208 -14.70 -14.64 8.99
CA ARG A 208 -13.93 -14.96 7.78
C ARG A 208 -14.82 -14.96 6.52
N GLY A 209 -16.03 -15.49 6.61
CA GLY A 209 -16.98 -15.52 5.48
C GLY A 209 -17.43 -14.13 5.04
N GLU A 210 -17.71 -13.22 5.98
CA GLU A 210 -18.06 -11.82 5.67
C GLU A 210 -16.89 -11.06 5.02
N ILE A 211 -15.67 -11.34 5.48
CA ILE A 211 -14.45 -10.77 4.91
C ILE A 211 -14.25 -11.26 3.47
N GLU A 212 -14.31 -12.57 3.24
CA GLU A 212 -14.11 -13.19 1.92
C GLU A 212 -15.18 -12.77 0.92
N ALA A 213 -16.45 -12.70 1.34
CA ALA A 213 -17.56 -12.29 0.49
C ALA A 213 -17.36 -10.87 -0.06
N HIS A 214 -17.02 -9.90 0.79
CA HIS A 214 -16.86 -8.51 0.36
C HIS A 214 -15.53 -8.26 -0.38
N ALA A 215 -14.45 -8.94 0.01
CA ALA A 215 -13.15 -8.82 -0.65
C ALA A 215 -13.08 -9.48 -2.05
N SER A 216 -14.14 -10.21 -2.44
CA SER A 216 -14.24 -10.86 -3.76
C SER A 216 -14.51 -9.89 -4.93
N MET A 217 -14.80 -8.62 -4.65
CA MET A 217 -14.98 -7.59 -5.67
C MET A 217 -13.82 -7.55 -6.67
N LYS A 218 -14.17 -7.43 -7.95
CA LYS A 218 -13.20 -7.33 -9.04
C LYS A 218 -12.67 -5.90 -9.18
N PRO A 219 -11.44 -5.71 -9.70
CA PRO A 219 -10.87 -4.38 -9.90
C PRO A 219 -11.72 -3.43 -10.78
N ASP A 220 -12.49 -3.97 -11.72
CA ASP A 220 -13.38 -3.27 -12.64
C ASP A 220 -14.81 -3.11 -12.14
N ASP A 221 -15.09 -3.55 -10.90
CA ASP A 221 -16.40 -3.38 -10.28
C ASP A 221 -16.77 -1.87 -10.21
N PRO A 222 -18.01 -1.48 -10.57
CA PRO A 222 -18.46 -0.09 -10.50
C PRO A 222 -18.20 0.58 -9.15
N ALA A 223 -18.24 -0.17 -8.05
CA ALA A 223 -17.91 0.35 -6.72
C ALA A 223 -16.42 0.69 -6.56
N MET A 224 -15.50 -0.08 -7.17
CA MET A 224 -14.07 0.25 -7.21
C MET A 224 -13.84 1.54 -8.00
N VAL A 225 -14.44 1.63 -9.19
CA VAL A 225 -14.33 2.79 -10.10
C VAL A 225 -14.84 4.06 -9.42
N ARG A 226 -16.03 4.00 -8.80
CA ARG A 226 -16.63 5.12 -8.07
C ARG A 226 -15.75 5.62 -6.93
N SER A 227 -15.17 4.71 -6.14
CA SER A 227 -14.29 5.12 -5.03
C SER A 227 -13.01 5.78 -5.52
N TRP A 228 -12.40 5.27 -6.60
CA TRP A 228 -11.20 5.86 -7.19
C TRP A 228 -11.47 7.29 -7.69
N GLU A 229 -12.55 7.49 -8.45
CA GLU A 229 -12.96 8.80 -8.95
C GLU A 229 -13.19 9.78 -7.79
N TYR A 230 -13.97 9.37 -6.79
CA TYR A 230 -14.26 10.19 -5.62
C TYR A 230 -12.98 10.67 -4.91
N TRP A 231 -12.06 9.75 -4.59
CA TRP A 231 -10.82 10.12 -3.91
C TRP A 231 -9.89 10.96 -4.78
N ALA A 232 -9.78 10.64 -6.07
CA ALA A 232 -8.95 11.41 -6.99
C ALA A 232 -9.45 12.86 -7.12
N VAL A 233 -10.76 13.07 -7.22
CA VAL A 233 -11.34 14.43 -7.26
C VAL A 233 -11.07 15.17 -5.95
N ARG A 234 -11.25 14.51 -4.79
CA ARG A 234 -10.94 15.12 -3.49
C ARG A 234 -9.47 15.50 -3.33
N ALA A 235 -8.58 14.69 -3.90
CA ALA A 235 -7.14 14.97 -3.91
C ALA A 235 -6.72 15.98 -4.99
N GLY A 236 -7.67 16.70 -5.61
CA GLY A 236 -7.38 17.74 -6.60
C GLY A 236 -6.89 17.20 -7.95
N CYS A 237 -7.15 15.93 -8.27
CA CYS A 237 -6.66 15.25 -9.48
C CYS A 237 -7.74 15.06 -10.56
N ALA A 238 -8.77 15.91 -10.59
CA ALA A 238 -9.89 15.76 -11.54
C ALA A 238 -9.44 15.86 -13.01
N ASP A 239 -8.49 16.75 -13.30
CA ASP A 239 -7.84 16.93 -14.60
C ASP A 239 -7.06 15.68 -15.06
N LEU A 240 -6.49 14.92 -14.12
CA LEU A 240 -5.80 13.69 -14.41
C LEU A 240 -6.76 12.53 -14.73
N LEU A 241 -8.03 12.61 -14.34
CA LEU A 241 -9.01 11.57 -14.66
C LEU A 241 -9.49 11.62 -16.12
N SER A 242 -9.51 12.80 -16.74
CA SER A 242 -10.08 13.03 -18.08
C SER A 242 -9.39 12.32 -19.24
N GLY A 243 -8.22 11.70 -19.04
CA GLY A 243 -7.57 10.84 -20.04
C GLY A 243 -8.10 9.40 -20.08
N ARG A 244 -9.41 9.20 -19.90
CA ARG A 244 -10.09 7.88 -19.96
C ARG A 244 -10.88 7.64 -21.25
N THR A 245 -10.96 8.64 -22.13
CA THR A 245 -11.55 8.53 -23.48
C THR A 245 -10.52 8.03 -24.48
#